data_AF-A0A4Q1UA19-F1
#
_entry.id   AF-A0A4Q1UA19-F1
#
_cell.length_a   1.000
_cell.length_b   1.000
_cell.length_c   1.000
_cell.angle_alpha   90.00
_cell.angle_beta   90.00
_cell.angle_gamma   90.00
#
_symmetry.space_group_name_H-M   'P 1'
#
loop_
_entity.id
_entity.type
_entity.pdbx_description
1 polymer ?
#
loop_
_entity_poly.entity_id
_entity_poly.type
_entity_poly.pdbx_seq_one_letter_code
_entity_poly.pdbx_strand_id
1 'polypeptide(L)'
;MPAAHALTLTEAGYVLNRSATALNKAVDTGIIRARQRKVGSVVQRLLGPAEMRFLLVADGLDKDLTPAGRRRLYDAIRQLSFDAHRVSLGEIELDLGKIDADLETRLQRLKALREWVDIERGEPLIKATRVPVHMVAALARGQTVAEIVEDFPSLSREQVEAATEYAKAYPKRGRPYPSRSLKRSLADLAELGAFDEVDDAADVAGPRIIP
;
A
#
# COMPACT_ATOMS: atom_id res chain seq x y z
N MET A 1 -18.59 -14.29 6.35
CA MET A 1 -17.44 -13.63 7.02
C MET A 1 -17.86 -13.08 8.37
N PRO A 2 -17.17 -13.38 9.49
CA PRO A 2 -17.51 -12.76 10.76
C PRO A 2 -17.24 -11.25 10.72
N ALA A 3 -17.92 -10.54 11.61
CA ALA A 3 -18.11 -9.09 11.60
C ALA A 3 -16.81 -8.24 11.60
N ALA A 4 -16.91 -7.08 10.94
CA ALA A 4 -16.13 -5.86 11.18
C ALA A 4 -14.75 -5.63 10.51
N HIS A 5 -14.49 -6.15 9.31
CA HIS A 5 -13.37 -5.60 8.51
C HIS A 5 -13.79 -4.29 7.82
N ALA A 6 -13.68 -3.18 8.56
CA ALA A 6 -13.78 -1.84 8.00
C ALA A 6 -12.38 -1.41 7.54
N LEU A 7 -12.12 -1.44 6.24
CA LEU A 7 -10.83 -1.08 5.67
C LEU A 7 -10.83 0.37 5.19
N THR A 8 -9.73 1.08 5.42
CA THR A 8 -9.46 2.35 4.73
C THR A 8 -9.38 2.14 3.22
N LEU A 9 -9.55 3.20 2.44
CA LEU A 9 -9.49 3.09 0.97
C LEU A 9 -8.14 2.59 0.46
N THR A 10 -7.03 2.84 1.17
CA THR A 10 -5.70 2.33 0.77
C THR A 10 -5.57 0.84 1.06
N GLU A 11 -6.02 0.39 2.24
CA GLU A 11 -6.07 -1.04 2.59
C GLU A 11 -7.00 -1.81 1.66
N ALA A 12 -8.18 -1.26 1.37
CA ALA A 12 -9.10 -1.85 0.41
C ALA A 12 -8.49 -1.84 -1.01
N GLY A 13 -7.71 -0.83 -1.38
CA GLY A 13 -6.97 -0.79 -2.64
C GLY A 13 -5.99 -1.95 -2.76
N TYR A 14 -5.23 -2.22 -1.69
CA TYR A 14 -4.34 -3.38 -1.62
C TYR A 14 -5.10 -4.70 -1.74
N VAL A 15 -6.16 -4.90 -0.93
CA VAL A 15 -6.95 -6.13 -0.91
C VAL A 15 -7.65 -6.38 -2.25
N LEU A 16 -8.20 -5.34 -2.88
CA LEU A 16 -8.95 -5.46 -4.12
C LEU A 16 -8.05 -5.39 -5.37
N ASN A 17 -6.74 -5.16 -5.20
CA ASN A 17 -5.81 -4.85 -6.28
C ASN A 17 -6.30 -3.68 -7.16
N ARG A 18 -6.72 -2.59 -6.50
CA ARG A 18 -7.25 -1.37 -7.13
C ARG A 18 -6.49 -0.14 -6.65
N SER A 19 -6.38 0.86 -7.51
CA SER A 19 -5.81 2.15 -7.11
C SER A 19 -6.73 2.87 -6.14
N ALA A 20 -6.13 3.62 -5.20
CA ALA A 20 -6.89 4.47 -4.29
C ALA A 20 -7.75 5.50 -5.05
N THR A 21 -7.30 5.98 -6.21
CA THR A 21 -8.06 6.88 -7.09
C THR A 21 -9.33 6.23 -7.61
N ALA A 22 -9.26 4.99 -8.07
CA ALA A 22 -10.43 4.26 -8.55
C ALA A 22 -11.46 4.04 -7.43
N LEU A 23 -11.00 3.70 -6.23
CA LEU A 23 -11.87 3.54 -5.06
C LEU A 23 -12.49 4.86 -4.59
N ASN A 24 -11.72 5.96 -4.58
CA ASN A 24 -12.26 7.28 -4.30
C ASN A 24 -13.34 7.66 -5.30
N LYS A 25 -13.08 7.48 -6.61
CA LYS A 25 -14.07 7.74 -7.65
C LYS A 25 -15.34 6.91 -7.47
N ALA A 26 -15.23 5.64 -7.09
CA ALA A 26 -16.39 4.78 -6.82
C ALA A 26 -17.25 5.30 -5.66
N VAL A 27 -16.62 5.84 -4.61
CA VAL A 27 -17.32 6.48 -3.49
C VAL A 27 -17.93 7.82 -3.92
N ASP A 28 -17.17 8.68 -4.58
CA ASP A 28 -17.58 10.05 -4.94
C ASP A 28 -18.74 10.05 -5.95
N THR A 29 -18.74 9.09 -6.88
CA THR A 29 -19.82 8.91 -7.87
C THR A 29 -21.01 8.12 -7.33
N GLY A 30 -20.97 7.69 -6.07
CA GLY A 30 -22.05 6.96 -5.41
C GLY A 30 -22.25 5.53 -5.91
N ILE A 31 -21.24 4.94 -6.58
CA ILE A 31 -21.26 3.53 -6.98
C ILE A 31 -21.27 2.63 -5.73
N ILE A 32 -20.54 3.02 -4.69
CA ILE A 32 -20.53 2.37 -3.38
C ILE A 32 -20.67 3.39 -2.26
N ARG A 33 -21.13 2.95 -1.08
CA ARG A 33 -21.22 3.81 0.11
C ARG A 33 -20.11 3.46 1.10
N ALA A 34 -19.17 4.37 1.29
CA ALA A 34 -18.18 4.26 2.36
C ALA A 34 -18.75 4.77 3.68
N ARG A 35 -18.49 4.05 4.78
CA ARG A 35 -18.70 4.58 6.13
C ARG A 35 -17.66 5.65 6.42
N GLN A 36 -18.04 6.67 7.19
CA GLN A 36 -17.13 7.73 7.60
C GLN A 36 -16.74 7.55 9.06
N ARG A 37 -15.44 7.73 9.36
CA ARG A 37 -14.89 7.72 10.71
C ARG A 37 -14.01 8.96 10.90
N LYS A 38 -14.32 9.79 11.89
CA LYS A 38 -13.48 10.94 12.25
C LYS A 38 -12.28 10.46 13.05
N VAL A 39 -11.08 10.86 12.65
CA VAL A 39 -9.81 10.58 13.34
C VAL A 39 -9.06 11.90 13.47
N GLY A 40 -9.10 12.49 14.67
CA GLY A 40 -8.65 13.86 14.89
C GLY A 40 -9.48 14.85 14.05
N SER A 41 -8.80 15.64 13.22
CA SER A 41 -9.43 16.57 12.26
C SER A 41 -9.78 15.94 10.92
N VAL A 42 -9.34 14.70 10.64
CA VAL A 42 -9.48 14.06 9.33
C VAL A 42 -10.66 13.09 9.32
N VAL A 43 -11.48 13.15 8.26
CA VAL A 43 -12.53 12.15 8.02
C VAL A 43 -11.96 11.02 7.15
N GLN A 44 -11.89 9.82 7.72
CA GLN A 44 -11.51 8.61 6.99
C GLN A 44 -12.74 7.93 6.39
N ARG A 45 -12.61 7.47 5.14
CA ARG A 45 -13.59 6.63 4.46
C ARG A 45 -13.22 5.16 4.66
N LEU A 46 -14.21 4.36 5.01
CA LEU A 46 -14.07 2.94 5.31
C LEU A 46 -15.01 2.10 4.45
N LEU A 47 -14.48 1.06 3.80
CA LEU A 47 -15.24 0.06 3.06
C LEU A 47 -15.49 -1.17 3.94
N GLY A 48 -16.71 -1.70 3.87
CA GLY A 48 -17.08 -2.94 4.54
C GLY A 48 -17.05 -4.15 3.59
N PRO A 49 -17.39 -5.34 4.11
CA PRO A 49 -17.44 -6.57 3.32
C PRO A 49 -18.36 -6.49 2.10
N ALA A 50 -19.52 -5.85 2.22
CA ALA A 50 -20.47 -5.71 1.12
C ALA A 50 -19.88 -4.87 -0.03
N GLU A 51 -19.22 -3.75 0.27
CA GLU A 51 -18.56 -2.93 -0.75
C GLU A 51 -17.41 -3.68 -1.42
N MET A 52 -16.57 -4.39 -0.65
CA MET A 52 -15.47 -5.19 -1.20
C MET A 52 -15.98 -6.31 -2.11
N ARG A 53 -17.00 -7.05 -1.67
CA ARG A 53 -17.64 -8.12 -2.44
C ARG A 53 -18.25 -7.57 -3.73
N PHE A 54 -19.03 -6.50 -3.65
CA PHE A 54 -19.62 -5.86 -4.82
C PHE A 54 -18.56 -5.43 -5.83
N LEU A 55 -17.46 -4.81 -5.38
CA LEU A 55 -16.39 -4.39 -6.27
C LEU A 55 -15.76 -5.57 -7.00
N LEU A 56 -15.50 -6.69 -6.33
CA LEU A 56 -14.95 -7.88 -7.00
C LEU A 56 -15.93 -8.47 -8.04
N VAL A 57 -17.23 -8.55 -7.71
CA VAL A 57 -18.25 -9.03 -8.65
C VAL A 57 -18.39 -8.08 -9.85
N ALA A 58 -18.43 -6.78 -9.59
CA ALA A 58 -18.67 -5.77 -10.62
C ALA A 58 -17.52 -5.60 -11.62
N ASP A 59 -16.31 -6.08 -11.30
CA ASP A 59 -15.20 -6.14 -12.26
C ASP A 59 -15.38 -7.29 -13.25
N GLY A 60 -15.87 -8.45 -12.80
CA GLY A 60 -16.12 -9.60 -13.67
C GLY A 60 -17.30 -9.40 -14.62
N LEU A 61 -18.18 -8.44 -14.32
CA LEU A 61 -19.40 -8.15 -15.07
C LEU A 61 -19.39 -6.72 -15.64
N ASP A 62 -18.21 -6.11 -15.79
CA ASP A 62 -18.10 -4.68 -16.04
C ASP A 62 -18.75 -4.25 -17.37
N LYS A 63 -18.60 -5.07 -18.41
CA LYS A 63 -19.18 -4.89 -19.74
C LYS A 63 -20.64 -5.34 -19.82
N ASP A 64 -21.07 -6.17 -18.88
CA ASP A 64 -22.38 -6.82 -18.92
C ASP A 64 -23.44 -6.08 -18.08
N LEU A 65 -23.01 -5.26 -17.12
CA LEU A 65 -23.92 -4.51 -16.24
C LEU A 65 -24.05 -3.03 -16.62
N THR A 66 -25.28 -2.63 -16.92
CA THR A 66 -25.68 -1.22 -17.00
C THR A 66 -25.46 -0.51 -15.65
N PRO A 67 -25.36 0.84 -15.60
CA PRO A 67 -25.27 1.58 -14.35
C PRO A 67 -26.42 1.27 -13.37
N ALA A 68 -27.64 1.08 -13.88
CA ALA A 68 -28.79 0.68 -13.06
C ALA A 68 -28.65 -0.75 -12.53
N GLY A 69 -28.14 -1.68 -13.34
CA GLY A 69 -27.84 -3.06 -12.93
C GLY A 69 -26.79 -3.11 -11.83
N ARG A 70 -25.71 -2.32 -11.94
CA ARG A 70 -24.68 -2.20 -10.89
C ARG A 70 -25.26 -1.72 -9.56
N ARG A 71 -26.14 -0.71 -9.58
CA ARG A 71 -26.82 -0.21 -8.37
C ARG A 71 -27.67 -1.29 -7.72
N ARG A 72 -28.51 -1.98 -8.51
CA ARG A 72 -29.34 -3.09 -8.02
C ARG A 72 -28.51 -4.22 -7.43
N LEU A 73 -27.40 -4.59 -8.08
CA LEU A 73 -26.47 -5.59 -7.57
C LEU A 73 -25.84 -5.16 -6.23
N TYR A 74 -25.38 -3.91 -6.14
CA TYR A 74 -24.82 -3.39 -4.89
C TYR A 74 -25.85 -3.42 -3.75
N ASP A 75 -27.08 -2.97 -4.01
CA ASP A 75 -28.15 -2.98 -3.02
C ASP A 75 -28.51 -4.42 -2.58
N ALA A 76 -28.57 -5.36 -3.52
CA ALA A 76 -28.81 -6.77 -3.23
C ALA A 76 -27.68 -7.36 -2.36
N ILE A 77 -26.40 -7.12 -2.71
CA ILE A 77 -25.25 -7.59 -1.93
C ILE A 77 -25.25 -7.00 -0.52
N ARG A 78 -25.65 -5.72 -0.36
CA ARG A 78 -25.70 -5.04 0.93
C ARG A 78 -26.76 -5.62 1.88
N GLN A 79 -27.81 -6.24 1.35
CA GLN A 79 -28.90 -6.83 2.13
C GLN A 79 -28.66 -8.31 2.47
N LEU A 80 -27.62 -8.94 1.92
CA LEU A 80 -27.28 -10.32 2.22
C LEU A 80 -26.91 -10.52 3.70
N SER A 81 -27.27 -11.68 4.23
CA SER A 81 -26.73 -12.14 5.50
C SER A 81 -25.23 -12.45 5.38
N PHE A 82 -24.53 -12.50 6.51
CA PHE A 82 -23.07 -12.64 6.55
C PHE A 82 -22.55 -14.00 6.03
N ASP A 83 -23.42 -15.01 6.02
CA ASP A 83 -23.24 -16.40 5.61
C ASP A 83 -23.81 -16.67 4.21
N ALA A 84 -24.53 -15.71 3.62
CA ALA A 84 -25.01 -15.84 2.26
C ALA A 84 -23.87 -15.66 1.24
N HIS A 85 -23.72 -16.67 0.40
CA HIS A 85 -22.75 -16.76 -0.68
C HIS A 85 -23.42 -16.72 -2.06
N ARG A 86 -24.70 -16.34 -2.15
CA ARG A 86 -25.40 -16.19 -3.41
C ARG A 86 -26.19 -14.89 -3.42
N VAL A 87 -26.31 -14.28 -4.59
CA VAL A 87 -27.11 -13.06 -4.77
C VAL A 87 -27.91 -13.14 -6.05
N SER A 88 -29.18 -12.75 -5.98
CA SER A 88 -30.09 -12.74 -7.13
C SER A 88 -30.19 -11.33 -7.72
N LEU A 89 -30.19 -11.26 -9.04
CA LEU A 89 -30.44 -10.05 -9.83
C LEU A 89 -31.50 -10.36 -10.89
N GLY A 90 -32.78 -10.22 -10.52
CA GLY A 90 -33.88 -10.77 -11.31
C GLY A 90 -33.82 -12.30 -11.32
N GLU A 91 -33.86 -12.90 -12.51
CA GLU A 91 -33.76 -14.35 -12.71
C GLU A 91 -32.32 -14.90 -12.67
N ILE A 92 -31.32 -14.02 -12.60
CA ILE A 92 -29.91 -14.42 -12.57
C ILE A 92 -29.47 -14.61 -11.11
N GLU A 93 -28.93 -15.78 -10.79
CA GLU A 93 -28.28 -16.05 -9.49
C GLU A 93 -26.76 -16.07 -9.68
N LEU A 94 -26.05 -15.28 -8.87
CA LEU A 94 -24.60 -15.20 -8.86
C LEU A 94 -24.04 -15.91 -7.63
N ASP A 95 -23.13 -16.86 -7.85
CA ASP A 95 -22.36 -17.50 -6.78
C ASP A 95 -21.18 -16.62 -6.37
N LEU A 96 -21.13 -16.28 -5.08
CA LEU A 96 -20.13 -15.44 -4.44
C LEU A 96 -19.07 -16.26 -3.68
N GLY A 97 -19.22 -17.58 -3.57
CA GLY A 97 -18.36 -18.44 -2.76
C GLY A 97 -16.88 -18.36 -3.15
N LYS A 98 -16.57 -18.38 -4.45
CA LYS A 98 -15.19 -18.21 -4.95
C LYS A 98 -14.64 -16.81 -4.65
N ILE A 99 -15.49 -15.78 -4.80
CA ILE A 99 -15.12 -14.38 -4.54
C ILE A 99 -14.84 -14.19 -3.05
N ASP A 100 -15.65 -14.79 -2.19
CA ASP A 100 -15.48 -14.75 -0.74
C ASP A 100 -14.22 -15.47 -0.27
N ALA A 101 -13.92 -16.64 -0.84
CA ALA A 101 -12.70 -17.38 -0.52
C ALA A 101 -11.42 -16.62 -0.94
N ASP A 102 -11.44 -16.00 -2.13
CA ASP A 102 -10.35 -15.12 -2.59
C ASP A 102 -10.22 -13.89 -1.69
N LEU A 103 -11.33 -13.20 -1.40
CA LEU A 103 -11.34 -12.04 -0.51
C LEU A 103 -10.79 -12.38 0.88
N GLU A 104 -11.15 -13.51 1.46
CA GLU A 104 -10.60 -13.97 2.75
C GLU A 104 -9.09 -14.15 2.68
N THR A 105 -8.59 -14.81 1.64
CA THR A 105 -7.16 -15.05 1.43
C THR A 105 -6.40 -13.72 1.40
N ARG A 106 -6.93 -12.72 0.70
CA ARG A 106 -6.33 -11.38 0.60
C ARG A 106 -6.40 -10.61 1.91
N LEU A 107 -7.50 -10.74 2.67
CA LEU A 107 -7.64 -10.14 4.00
C LEU A 107 -6.66 -10.76 5.00
N GLN A 108 -6.47 -12.08 4.98
CA GLN A 108 -5.48 -12.75 5.83
C GLN A 108 -4.06 -12.31 5.49
N ARG A 109 -3.74 -12.10 4.21
CA ARG A 109 -2.46 -11.51 3.79
C ARG A 109 -2.26 -10.12 4.39
N LEU A 110 -3.25 -9.23 4.28
CA LEU A 110 -3.19 -7.90 4.89
C LEU A 110 -2.99 -7.96 6.42
N LYS A 111 -3.68 -8.90 7.10
CA LYS A 111 -3.53 -9.11 8.54
C LYS A 111 -2.11 -9.57 8.88
N ALA A 112 -1.59 -10.56 8.17
CA ALA A 112 -0.22 -11.04 8.35
C ALA A 112 0.82 -9.94 8.15
N LEU A 113 0.63 -9.03 7.18
CA LEU A 113 1.54 -7.89 6.98
C LEU A 113 1.58 -6.95 8.19
N ARG A 114 0.46 -6.71 8.86
CA ARG A 114 0.42 -5.89 10.09
C ARG A 114 1.21 -6.52 11.22
N GLU A 115 1.29 -7.85 11.27
CA GLU A 115 2.04 -8.55 12.31
C GLU A 115 3.56 -8.37 12.20
N TRP A 116 4.08 -7.82 11.10
CA TRP A 116 5.51 -7.51 10.93
C TRP A 116 5.87 -6.08 11.32
N VAL A 117 4.90 -5.25 11.72
CA VAL A 117 5.10 -3.81 11.94
C VAL A 117 4.67 -3.38 13.35
N ASP A 118 5.54 -2.63 14.01
CA ASP A 118 5.21 -1.85 15.21
C ASP A 118 5.08 -0.37 14.84
N ILE A 119 4.16 0.34 15.48
CA ILE A 119 3.96 1.77 15.24
C ILE A 119 4.49 2.56 16.43
N GLU A 120 5.57 3.31 16.21
CA GLU A 120 6.16 4.20 17.22
C GLU A 120 6.06 5.65 16.77
N ARG A 121 5.40 6.50 17.57
CA ARG A 121 5.22 7.94 17.28
C ARG A 121 4.66 8.23 15.87
N GLY A 122 3.93 7.29 15.29
CA GLY A 122 3.33 7.41 13.96
C GLY A 122 4.22 6.95 12.81
N GLU A 123 5.46 6.50 13.04
CA GLU A 123 6.30 5.85 12.03
C GLU A 123 6.16 4.32 12.16
N PRO A 124 5.87 3.61 11.06
CA PRO A 124 5.87 2.15 11.05
C PRO A 124 7.31 1.62 11.02
N LEU A 125 7.67 0.84 12.02
CA LEU A 125 8.96 0.18 12.19
C LEU A 125 8.81 -1.33 12.00
N ILE A 126 9.80 -1.98 11.41
CA ILE A 126 9.83 -3.43 11.28
C ILE A 126 10.02 -4.03 12.69
N LYS A 127 9.13 -4.95 13.10
CA LYS A 127 9.17 -5.60 14.42
C LYS A 127 10.53 -6.16 14.75
N ALA A 128 10.91 -6.08 16.03
CA ALA A 128 12.21 -6.48 16.56
C ALA A 128 13.42 -5.73 15.94
N THR A 129 13.16 -4.64 15.21
CA THR A 129 14.18 -3.74 14.69
C THR A 129 13.76 -2.30 14.95
N ARG A 130 14.67 -1.35 14.71
CA ARG A 130 14.34 0.08 14.69
C ARG A 130 14.35 0.64 13.27
N VAL A 131 14.18 -0.23 12.28
CA VAL A 131 14.29 0.12 10.87
C VAL A 131 12.91 0.53 10.33
N PRO A 132 12.75 1.74 9.76
CA PRO A 132 11.48 2.16 9.20
C PRO A 132 11.05 1.31 8.00
N VAL A 133 9.81 0.85 8.01
CA VAL A 133 9.22 0.01 6.95
C VAL A 133 9.31 0.70 5.59
N HIS A 134 8.94 1.98 5.54
CA HIS A 134 8.93 2.74 4.29
C HIS A 134 10.34 3.03 3.75
N MET A 135 11.36 3.03 4.61
CA MET A 135 12.74 3.17 4.15
C MET A 135 13.16 1.91 3.40
N VAL A 136 12.92 0.72 3.98
CA VAL A 136 13.21 -0.56 3.33
C VAL A 136 12.46 -0.72 2.01
N ALA A 137 11.17 -0.38 1.99
CA ALA A 137 10.37 -0.39 0.77
C ALA A 137 10.90 0.61 -0.29
N ALA A 138 11.46 1.75 0.14
CA ALA A 138 12.06 2.70 -0.79
C ALA A 138 13.36 2.15 -1.40
N LEU A 139 14.22 1.54 -0.59
CA LEU A 139 15.46 0.88 -1.03
C LEU A 139 15.18 -0.27 -2.00
N ALA A 140 14.13 -1.06 -1.77
CA ALA A 140 13.74 -2.16 -2.65
C ALA A 140 13.38 -1.75 -4.09
N ARG A 141 13.26 -0.45 -4.38
CA ARG A 141 13.11 0.08 -5.75
C ARG A 141 14.42 0.22 -6.51
N GLY A 142 15.55 0.33 -5.80
CA GLY A 142 16.88 0.53 -6.38
C GLY A 142 17.93 -0.49 -5.95
N GLN A 143 17.60 -1.37 -5.00
CA GLN A 143 18.47 -2.41 -4.47
C GLN A 143 17.72 -3.75 -4.41
N THR A 144 18.46 -4.83 -4.63
CA THR A 144 17.97 -6.19 -4.43
C THR A 144 17.78 -6.50 -2.94
N VAL A 145 16.97 -7.52 -2.63
CA VAL A 145 16.75 -7.93 -1.24
C VAL A 145 18.06 -8.36 -0.56
N ALA A 146 18.96 -9.03 -1.29
CA ALA A 146 20.26 -9.45 -0.76
C ALA A 146 21.13 -8.25 -0.37
N GLU A 147 21.19 -7.24 -1.23
CA GLU A 147 21.92 -6.00 -0.95
C GLU A 147 21.36 -5.22 0.24
N ILE A 148 20.04 -5.23 0.42
CA ILE A 148 19.39 -4.58 1.56
C ILE A 148 19.73 -5.33 2.87
N VAL A 149 19.71 -6.65 2.86
CA VAL A 149 20.10 -7.45 4.05
C VAL A 149 21.59 -7.28 4.36
N GLU A 150 22.44 -7.16 3.34
CA GLU A 150 23.86 -6.85 3.51
C GLU A 150 24.06 -5.46 4.15
N ASP A 151 23.28 -4.46 3.73
CA ASP A 151 23.33 -3.11 4.28
C ASP A 151 22.71 -3.01 5.69
N PHE A 152 21.74 -3.88 6.00
CA PHE A 152 21.01 -3.93 7.27
C PHE A 152 20.94 -5.37 7.82
N PRO A 153 22.03 -5.87 8.46
CA PRO A 153 22.11 -7.27 8.92
C PRO A 153 21.07 -7.68 9.98
N SER A 154 20.39 -6.70 10.59
CA SER A 154 19.27 -6.95 11.50
C SER A 154 17.96 -7.35 10.78
N LEU A 155 17.92 -7.27 9.45
CA LEU A 155 16.76 -7.61 8.65
C LEU A 155 16.86 -9.01 8.06
N SER A 156 15.75 -9.74 8.07
CA SER A 156 15.58 -10.96 7.29
C SER A 156 15.03 -10.65 5.88
N ARG A 157 15.21 -11.60 4.97
CA ARG A 157 14.63 -11.56 3.61
C ARG A 157 13.11 -11.35 3.66
N GLU A 158 12.44 -12.07 4.56
CA GLU A 158 10.99 -12.01 4.78
C GLU A 158 10.55 -10.62 5.28
N GLN A 159 11.32 -9.99 6.18
CA GLN A 159 11.03 -8.65 6.67
C GLN A 159 11.14 -7.60 5.55
N VAL A 160 12.09 -7.75 4.62
CA VAL A 160 12.22 -6.84 3.46
C VAL A 160 11.03 -7.00 2.51
N GLU A 161 10.61 -8.22 2.23
CA GLU A 161 9.44 -8.51 1.39
C GLU A 161 8.15 -7.99 2.05
N ALA A 162 7.96 -8.27 3.34
CA ALA A 162 6.82 -7.78 4.12
C ALA A 162 6.78 -6.25 4.17
N ALA A 163 7.93 -5.58 4.33
CA ALA A 163 8.01 -4.12 4.32
C ALA A 163 7.59 -3.53 2.96
N THR A 164 8.00 -4.17 1.87
CA THR A 164 7.65 -3.77 0.51
C THR A 164 6.15 -3.93 0.25
N GLU A 165 5.56 -5.05 0.66
CA GLU A 165 4.11 -5.29 0.56
C GLU A 165 3.32 -4.35 1.48
N TYR A 166 3.78 -4.12 2.71
CA TYR A 166 3.16 -3.19 3.65
C TYR A 166 3.08 -1.77 3.07
N ALA A 167 4.14 -1.29 2.41
CA ALA A 167 4.17 0.03 1.79
C ALA A 167 3.14 0.21 0.66
N LYS A 168 2.66 -0.89 0.04
CA LYS A 168 1.56 -0.84 -0.94
C LYS A 168 0.21 -0.60 -0.25
N ALA A 169 -0.02 -1.25 0.89
CA ALA A 169 -1.25 -1.09 1.68
C ALA A 169 -1.29 0.23 2.47
N TYR A 170 -0.12 0.70 2.91
CA TYR A 170 0.08 1.92 3.67
C TYR A 170 1.16 2.77 3.00
N PRO A 171 0.82 3.59 1.98
CA PRO A 171 1.81 4.45 1.34
C PRO A 171 2.38 5.49 2.33
N LYS A 172 3.71 5.73 2.28
CA LYS A 172 4.33 6.77 3.13
C LYS A 172 3.73 8.14 2.82
N ARG A 173 3.45 8.91 3.87
CA ARG A 173 3.01 10.30 3.77
C ARG A 173 4.21 11.24 3.88
N GLY A 174 4.16 12.35 3.15
CA GLY A 174 5.22 13.36 3.19
C GLY A 174 6.42 13.01 2.32
N ARG A 175 7.62 13.42 2.74
CA ARG A 175 8.85 13.27 1.95
C ARG A 175 9.21 11.78 1.78
N PRO A 176 9.45 11.31 0.54
CA PRO A 176 9.88 9.94 0.30
C PRO A 176 11.31 9.69 0.80
N TYR A 177 11.59 8.44 1.18
CA TYR A 177 12.96 7.98 1.44
C TYR A 177 13.74 7.82 0.13
N PRO A 178 15.08 7.95 0.17
CA PRO A 178 15.93 7.65 -0.98
C PRO A 178 15.80 6.17 -1.37
N SER A 179 16.06 5.88 -2.65
CA SER A 179 16.07 4.51 -3.19
C SER A 179 17.42 3.81 -3.06
N ARG A 180 18.42 4.47 -2.47
CA ARG A 180 19.77 3.96 -2.27
C ARG A 180 20.20 4.21 -0.83
N SER A 181 20.86 3.23 -0.22
CA SER A 181 21.31 3.28 1.17
C SER A 181 22.49 4.23 1.30
N LEU A 182 22.69 4.80 2.49
CA LEU A 182 23.83 5.69 2.73
C LEU A 182 25.15 4.97 2.44
N LYS A 183 25.28 3.71 2.87
CA LYS A 183 26.47 2.88 2.63
C LYS A 183 26.81 2.81 1.13
N ARG A 184 25.80 2.53 0.29
CA ARG A 184 26.00 2.44 -1.17
C ARG A 184 26.19 3.79 -1.83
N SER A 185 25.42 4.81 -1.43
CA SER A 185 25.63 6.17 -1.95
C SER A 185 27.04 6.69 -1.64
N LEU A 186 27.59 6.39 -0.46
CA LEU A 186 28.97 6.75 -0.13
C LEU A 186 29.99 5.94 -0.95
N ALA A 187 29.73 4.65 -1.18
CA ALA A 187 30.58 3.83 -2.05
C ALA A 187 30.63 4.39 -3.48
N ASP A 188 29.48 4.74 -4.06
CA ASP A 188 29.42 5.35 -5.40
C ASP A 188 30.19 6.67 -5.47
N LEU A 189 30.07 7.51 -4.43
CA LEU A 189 30.80 8.78 -4.37
C LEU A 189 32.31 8.55 -4.29
N ALA A 190 32.76 7.55 -3.53
CA ALA A 190 34.16 7.18 -3.48
C ALA A 190 34.66 6.67 -4.84
N GLU A 191 33.88 5.86 -5.56
CA GLU A 191 34.21 5.42 -6.92
C GLU A 191 34.29 6.58 -7.93
N LEU A 192 33.55 7.66 -7.69
CA LEU A 192 33.59 8.89 -8.50
C LEU A 192 34.74 9.84 -8.12
N GLY A 193 35.63 9.44 -7.20
CA GLY A 193 36.75 10.26 -6.75
C GLY A 193 36.33 11.46 -5.89
N ALA A 194 35.12 11.43 -5.30
CA ALA A 194 34.63 12.54 -4.46
C ALA A 194 35.47 12.77 -3.19
N PHE A 195 36.30 11.79 -2.83
CA PHE A 195 37.22 11.85 -1.67
C PHE A 195 38.68 11.80 -2.09
N ASP A 196 39.00 11.89 -3.38
CA ASP A 196 40.39 12.00 -3.84
C ASP A 196 40.94 13.37 -3.43
N GLU A 197 42.15 13.40 -2.86
CA GLU A 197 42.84 14.67 -2.61
C GLU A 197 43.09 15.37 -3.94
N VAL A 198 42.56 16.59 -4.09
CA VAL A 198 42.99 17.46 -5.17
C VAL A 198 44.42 17.82 -4.85
N ASP A 199 45.36 17.26 -5.61
CA ASP A 199 46.77 17.64 -5.54
C ASP A 199 46.84 19.12 -5.97
N ASP A 200 46.75 20.04 -5.01
CA ASP A 200 46.93 21.48 -5.19
C ASP A 200 48.42 21.78 -5.45
N ALA A 201 48.93 21.24 -6.56
CA ALA A 201 50.18 21.62 -7.19
C ALA A 201 49.95 22.45 -8.46
N ALA A 202 48.77 23.09 -8.58
CA ALA A 202 48.46 24.02 -9.66
C ALA A 202 47.75 25.28 -9.15
N ASP A 203 48.58 26.28 -8.82
CA ASP A 203 48.29 27.70 -8.96
C ASP A 203 47.15 28.27 -8.10
N VAL A 204 47.45 28.52 -6.82
CA VAL A 204 46.73 29.53 -6.03
C VAL A 204 47.09 30.90 -6.62
N ALA A 205 46.39 31.29 -7.69
CA ALA A 205 46.38 32.67 -8.14
C ALA A 205 45.87 33.52 -6.97
N GLY A 206 46.78 34.32 -6.39
CA GLY A 206 46.51 35.21 -5.26
C GLY A 206 45.30 36.12 -5.48
N PRO A 207 44.79 36.76 -4.41
CA PRO A 207 43.53 37.49 -4.45
C PRO A 207 43.52 38.51 -5.59
N ARG A 208 42.59 38.34 -6.54
CA ARG A 208 42.33 39.32 -7.60
C ARG A 208 41.74 40.57 -6.96
N ILE A 209 42.54 41.62 -6.88
CA ILE A 209 42.06 42.96 -6.53
C ILE A 209 41.16 43.42 -7.69
N ILE A 210 39.89 43.64 -7.40
CA ILE A 210 38.90 44.16 -8.34
C ILE A 210 38.99 45.71 -8.32
N PRO A 211 39.17 46.39 -9.46
CA PRO A 211 39.14 47.85 -9.54
C PRO A 211 37.74 48.45 -9.38
#